data_AF-A0A9D5MIA2-F1
#
_entry.id   AF-A0A9D5MIA2-F1
#
_cell.length_a   1.000
_cell.length_b   1.000
_cell.length_c   1.000
_cell.angle_alpha   90.00
_cell.angle_beta   90.00
_cell.angle_gamma   90.00
#
_symmetry.space_group_name_H-M   'P 1'
#
loop_
_entity.id
_entity.type
_entity.pdbx_description
1 polymer ?
#
loop_
_entity_poly.entity_id
_entity_poly.type
_entity_poly.pdbx_seq_one_letter_code
_entity_poly.pdbx_strand_id
1 'polypeptide(L)'
;MKYKNSLFNIYLEKEEYIKKNKPGYISVYNTMSLQFADIPTNCDYDKPPKYLIDNGFIVPNEMDEANEYKKMQTEAITNDFQKKVIITVCTTFMCNYHCAYCFQEGCQGIDIDAETVSSMIRYLKNEIDRNKNLKHLHILWFGGEPLLRFDVIKEISNIIIPYCENKGVKYTSNIVTNGYFMTKDISNELNKLKVSSAQISFDGMESTYNSLRKPPKDAFIRVINNIKESSIPIRIRLNVTREAQDEIFELVKDLNNRGILRDKKNYLYLHRVLEYTNDKRYGFTDGEWLKYREKMKKYLDYLHADEYFGLGRIITTCEIMPKRNITLGADGYLYRCRNHVRSSQYAVGKIADGIDANNIIEKSYITSTMDSNCSNCSILPFCGGGGCRYEELLWGKPCTYKKALFRQNLEFAIKNHESANKIKYHSSLLPSKALK
;
A
#
# COMPACT_ATOMS: atom_id res chain seq x y z
N MET A 1 -8.99 -40.37 3.93
CA MET A 1 -8.45 -39.02 4.20
C MET A 1 -9.56 -37.99 4.03
N LYS A 2 -10.16 -37.57 5.14
CA LYS A 2 -11.16 -36.49 5.20
C LYS A 2 -10.55 -35.10 5.07
N TYR A 3 -9.29 -34.96 5.45
CA TYR A 3 -8.56 -33.70 5.45
C TYR A 3 -7.25 -33.81 4.67
N LYS A 4 -6.66 -32.65 4.37
CA LYS A 4 -5.33 -32.49 3.76
C LYS A 4 -4.61 -31.30 4.39
N ASN A 5 -3.30 -31.23 4.22
CA ASN A 5 -2.57 -30.01 4.54
C ASN A 5 -3.04 -28.86 3.66
N SER A 6 -3.13 -27.67 4.25
CA SER A 6 -3.41 -26.45 3.49
C SER A 6 -2.34 -26.19 2.44
N LEU A 7 -2.79 -25.80 1.25
CA LEU A 7 -1.96 -25.25 0.17
C LEU A 7 -1.12 -24.06 0.66
N PHE A 8 -1.64 -23.28 1.60
CA PHE A 8 -1.03 -22.05 2.09
C PHE A 8 -0.01 -22.26 3.21
N ASN A 9 0.30 -23.51 3.56
CA ASN A 9 1.39 -23.85 4.47
C ASN A 9 2.75 -23.68 3.79
N ILE A 10 3.63 -22.93 4.45
CA ILE A 10 5.06 -22.82 4.16
C ILE A 10 5.81 -23.66 5.18
N TYR A 11 6.41 -24.74 4.70
CA TYR A 11 7.19 -25.67 5.51
C TYR A 11 8.57 -25.09 5.79
N LEU A 12 8.93 -24.97 7.07
CA LEU A 12 10.13 -24.24 7.52
C LEU A 12 11.39 -25.13 7.58
N GLU A 13 11.30 -26.36 7.09
CA GLU A 13 12.33 -27.39 7.24
C GLU A 13 13.49 -27.31 6.25
N LYS A 14 13.45 -26.41 5.26
CA LYS A 14 14.36 -26.49 4.10
C LYS A 14 15.45 -25.44 3.95
N GLU A 15 15.46 -24.37 4.72
CA GLU A 15 16.51 -23.35 4.65
C GLU A 15 16.64 -22.75 6.04
N GLU A 16 17.74 -22.96 6.77
CA GLU A 16 18.28 -22.17 7.91
C GLU A 16 17.35 -21.54 8.99
N TYR A 17 16.05 -21.82 9.03
CA TYR A 17 15.08 -20.95 9.72
C TYR A 17 14.78 -21.34 11.16
N ILE A 18 15.03 -22.56 11.62
CA ILE A 18 14.73 -22.95 13.01
C ILE A 18 15.83 -23.83 13.60
N LYS A 19 16.37 -23.43 14.75
CA LYS A 19 17.42 -24.17 15.49
C LYS A 19 16.92 -25.38 16.30
N LYS A 20 15.62 -25.73 16.26
CA LYS A 20 15.02 -26.88 16.95
C LYS A 20 13.70 -27.31 16.29
N ASN A 21 13.75 -28.12 15.23
CA ASN A 21 12.59 -28.97 14.92
C ASN A 21 12.39 -29.91 16.11
N LYS A 22 11.20 -29.89 16.73
CA LYS A 22 10.85 -30.89 17.74
C LYS A 22 10.80 -32.25 17.03
N PRO A 23 11.49 -33.30 17.51
CA PRO A 23 11.41 -34.62 16.91
C PRO A 23 9.94 -35.06 16.75
N GLY A 24 9.57 -35.48 15.54
CA GLY A 24 8.19 -35.89 15.22
C GLY A 24 7.23 -34.76 14.83
N TYR A 25 7.71 -33.53 14.62
CA TYR A 25 6.90 -32.40 14.16
C TYR A 25 7.56 -31.65 13.01
N ILE A 26 6.72 -31.05 12.18
CA ILE A 26 7.08 -30.19 11.06
C ILE A 26 6.56 -28.78 11.34
N SER A 27 7.46 -27.81 11.47
CA SER A 27 7.07 -26.41 11.68
C SER A 27 6.63 -25.75 10.38
N VAL A 28 5.49 -25.06 10.43
CA VAL A 28 4.87 -24.41 9.28
C VAL A 28 4.46 -22.97 9.60
N TYR A 29 4.51 -22.11 8.59
CA TYR A 29 3.85 -20.81 8.58
C TYR A 29 2.70 -20.83 7.56
N ASN A 30 1.47 -20.54 7.98
CA ASN A 30 0.34 -20.47 7.06
C ASN A 30 0.11 -19.03 6.59
N THR A 31 0.20 -18.79 5.29
CA THR A 31 0.09 -17.44 4.70
C THR A 31 -1.33 -16.90 4.70
N MET A 32 -2.35 -17.76 4.83
CA MET A 32 -3.75 -17.35 4.91
C MET A 32 -4.14 -16.91 6.32
N SER A 33 -3.75 -17.68 7.35
CA SER A 33 -4.07 -17.37 8.76
C SER A 33 -3.03 -16.47 9.43
N LEU A 34 -1.84 -16.32 8.83
CA LEU A 34 -0.71 -15.53 9.33
C LEU A 34 -0.14 -16.07 10.65
N GLN A 35 -0.17 -17.38 10.82
CA GLN A 35 0.23 -18.04 12.06
C GLN A 35 1.31 -19.11 11.84
N PHE A 36 2.03 -19.42 12.92
CA PHE A 36 2.97 -20.54 13.00
C PHE A 36 2.34 -21.72 13.74
N ALA A 37 2.63 -22.95 13.31
CA ALA A 37 2.25 -24.17 14.01
C ALA A 37 3.27 -25.30 13.78
N ASP A 38 3.21 -26.32 14.64
CA ASP A 38 3.96 -27.56 14.51
C ASP A 38 2.96 -28.68 14.14
N ILE A 39 3.09 -29.27 12.95
CA ILE A 39 2.24 -30.38 12.49
C ILE A 39 2.94 -31.72 12.82
N PRO A 40 2.30 -32.67 13.54
CA PRO A 40 2.88 -33.99 13.78
C PRO A 40 3.20 -34.72 12.47
N THR A 41 4.39 -35.34 12.36
CA THR A 41 4.78 -36.08 11.15
C THR A 41 3.88 -37.29 10.88
N ASN A 42 3.26 -37.83 11.95
CA ASN A 42 2.31 -38.93 11.92
C ASN A 42 0.84 -38.46 12.07
N CYS A 43 0.51 -37.25 11.63
CA CYS A 43 -0.84 -36.70 11.72
C CYS A 43 -1.89 -37.62 11.05
N ASP A 44 -2.94 -37.98 11.79
CA ASP A 44 -4.11 -38.69 11.27
C ASP A 44 -5.04 -37.70 10.55
N TYR A 45 -5.08 -37.76 9.21
CA TYR A 45 -5.93 -36.88 8.40
C TYR A 45 -7.40 -37.31 8.30
N ASP A 46 -7.81 -38.40 8.96
CA ASP A 46 -9.23 -38.68 9.17
C ASP A 46 -9.74 -38.07 10.48
N LYS A 47 -8.84 -37.79 11.44
CA LYS A 47 -9.11 -37.11 12.71
C LYS A 47 -7.95 -36.19 13.15
N PRO A 48 -7.64 -35.13 12.39
CA PRO A 48 -6.50 -34.28 12.73
C PRO A 48 -6.78 -33.45 13.98
N PRO A 49 -5.75 -32.99 14.71
CA PRO A 49 -5.92 -32.10 15.85
C PRO A 49 -6.78 -30.87 15.50
N LYS A 50 -7.83 -30.64 16.28
CA LYS A 50 -8.84 -29.60 16.02
C LYS A 50 -8.24 -28.20 15.78
N TYR A 51 -7.21 -27.84 16.55
CA TYR A 51 -6.58 -26.53 16.42
C TYR A 51 -5.90 -26.31 15.06
N LEU A 52 -5.44 -27.38 14.39
CA LEU A 52 -4.86 -27.28 13.03
C LEU A 52 -5.95 -27.03 11.99
N ILE A 53 -7.16 -27.55 12.21
CA ILE A 53 -8.34 -27.26 11.38
C ILE A 53 -8.81 -25.83 11.61
N ASP A 54 -9.05 -25.46 12.87
CA ASP A 54 -9.63 -24.16 13.25
C ASP A 54 -8.76 -22.98 12.79
N ASN A 55 -7.44 -23.17 12.66
CA ASN A 55 -6.49 -22.15 12.20
C ASN A 55 -6.03 -22.33 10.74
N GLY A 56 -6.66 -23.24 9.99
CA GLY A 56 -6.46 -23.39 8.55
C GLY A 56 -5.14 -24.03 8.12
N PHE A 57 -4.42 -24.72 9.02
CA PHE A 57 -3.22 -25.49 8.66
C PHE A 57 -3.59 -26.83 8.00
N ILE A 58 -4.73 -27.40 8.38
CA ILE A 58 -5.32 -28.60 7.79
C ILE A 58 -6.74 -28.24 7.36
N VAL A 59 -7.11 -28.59 6.14
CA VAL A 59 -8.39 -28.23 5.52
C VAL A 59 -9.13 -29.48 5.02
N PRO A 60 -10.45 -29.43 4.81
CA PRO A 60 -11.17 -30.54 4.18
C PRO A 60 -10.54 -30.92 2.84
N ASN A 61 -10.50 -32.22 2.54
CA ASN A 61 -9.77 -32.75 1.39
C ASN A 61 -10.31 -32.19 0.05
N GLU A 62 -11.61 -32.00 -0.01
CA GLU A 62 -12.38 -31.47 -1.15
C GLU A 62 -12.27 -29.95 -1.33
N MET A 63 -11.70 -29.22 -0.37
CA MET A 63 -11.60 -27.76 -0.46
C MET A 63 -10.61 -27.33 -1.55
N ASP A 64 -11.06 -26.52 -2.49
CA ASP A 64 -10.19 -25.82 -3.44
C ASP A 64 -9.84 -24.42 -2.89
N GLU A 65 -8.79 -24.38 -2.07
CA GLU A 65 -8.34 -23.17 -1.38
C GLU A 65 -8.01 -22.02 -2.34
N ALA A 66 -7.46 -22.32 -3.52
CA ALA A 66 -7.12 -21.30 -4.51
C ALA A 66 -8.39 -20.70 -5.14
N ASN A 67 -9.38 -21.53 -5.45
CA ASN A 67 -10.66 -21.05 -5.96
C ASN A 67 -11.44 -20.26 -4.90
N GLU A 68 -11.44 -20.68 -3.64
CA GLU A 68 -12.03 -19.90 -2.54
C GLU A 68 -11.36 -18.53 -2.40
N TYR A 69 -10.02 -18.48 -2.47
CA TYR A 69 -9.29 -17.22 -2.49
C TYR A 69 -9.69 -16.34 -3.70
N LYS A 70 -9.83 -16.94 -4.88
CA LYS A 70 -10.26 -16.23 -6.10
C LYS A 70 -11.65 -15.63 -5.95
N LYS A 71 -12.58 -16.34 -5.31
CA LYS A 71 -13.92 -15.82 -5.00
C LYS A 71 -13.84 -14.62 -4.07
N MET A 72 -13.05 -14.71 -2.99
CA MET A 72 -12.83 -13.59 -2.06
C MET A 72 -12.26 -12.36 -2.77
N GLN A 73 -11.27 -12.55 -3.65
CA GLN A 73 -10.69 -11.46 -4.44
C GLN A 73 -11.72 -10.86 -5.40
N THR A 74 -12.46 -11.70 -6.13
CA THR A 74 -13.48 -11.24 -7.09
C THR A 74 -14.58 -10.46 -6.39
N GLU A 75 -15.06 -10.93 -5.24
CA GLU A 75 -16.06 -10.23 -4.43
C GLU A 75 -15.52 -8.87 -3.94
N ALA A 76 -14.29 -8.84 -3.40
CA ALA A 76 -13.67 -7.60 -2.91
C ALA A 76 -13.51 -6.55 -4.02
N ILE A 77 -13.27 -6.99 -5.27
CA ILE A 77 -13.11 -6.13 -6.43
C ILE A 77 -14.46 -5.65 -6.98
N THR A 78 -15.40 -6.57 -7.15
CA THR A 78 -16.62 -6.34 -7.96
C THR A 78 -17.83 -5.93 -7.13
N ASN A 79 -17.76 -5.95 -5.80
CA ASN A 79 -18.87 -5.55 -4.93
C ASN A 79 -19.22 -4.06 -5.12
N ASP A 80 -20.49 -3.78 -5.46
CA ASP A 80 -21.06 -2.43 -5.59
C ASP A 80 -21.24 -1.71 -4.26
N PHE A 81 -21.45 -2.48 -3.19
CA PHE A 81 -21.90 -2.00 -1.88
C PHE A 81 -20.78 -2.09 -0.84
N GLN A 82 -19.67 -1.43 -1.14
CA GLN A 82 -18.47 -1.45 -0.30
C GLN A 82 -18.70 -0.63 0.97
N LYS A 83 -18.26 -1.15 2.12
CA LYS A 83 -18.34 -0.40 3.39
C LYS A 83 -17.40 0.81 3.41
N LYS A 84 -16.32 0.76 2.63
CA LYS A 84 -15.34 1.84 2.48
C LYS A 84 -15.08 2.09 1.01
N VAL A 85 -15.11 3.36 0.60
CA VAL A 85 -14.73 3.81 -0.75
C VAL A 85 -13.59 4.81 -0.62
N ILE A 86 -12.60 4.68 -1.51
CA ILE A 86 -11.41 5.54 -1.59
C ILE A 86 -11.45 6.27 -2.93
N ILE A 87 -11.51 7.60 -2.89
CA ILE A 87 -11.48 8.43 -4.09
C ILE A 87 -10.24 9.31 -4.05
N THR A 88 -9.41 9.23 -5.08
CA THR A 88 -8.34 10.20 -5.28
C THR A 88 -8.91 11.41 -6.02
N VAL A 89 -8.63 12.62 -5.54
CA VAL A 89 -9.03 13.86 -6.20
C VAL A 89 -7.79 14.63 -6.61
N CYS A 90 -7.59 14.80 -7.92
CA CYS A 90 -6.56 15.64 -8.48
C CYS A 90 -7.05 17.08 -8.51
N THR A 91 -6.50 17.93 -7.65
CA THR A 91 -6.90 19.35 -7.53
C THR A 91 -6.32 20.22 -8.64
N THR A 92 -5.24 19.78 -9.28
CA THR A 92 -4.61 20.42 -10.45
C THR A 92 -3.60 19.45 -11.05
N PHE A 93 -3.20 19.67 -12.30
CA PHE A 93 -2.03 19.01 -12.88
C PHE A 93 -0.79 19.92 -12.97
N MET A 94 -0.89 21.17 -12.49
CA MET A 94 0.26 22.05 -12.30
C MET A 94 1.09 21.63 -11.09
N CYS A 95 2.40 21.86 -11.16
CA CYS A 95 3.33 21.61 -10.06
C CYS A 95 4.44 22.67 -10.07
N ASN A 96 4.90 23.08 -8.89
CA ASN A 96 6.04 23.99 -8.72
C ASN A 96 7.40 23.27 -8.77
N TYR A 97 7.42 21.96 -9.03
CA TYR A 97 8.60 21.10 -9.12
C TYR A 97 8.68 20.45 -10.51
N HIS A 98 9.88 20.05 -10.94
CA HIS A 98 10.12 19.41 -12.24
C HIS A 98 10.96 18.14 -12.09
N CYS A 99 10.45 17.15 -11.34
CA CYS A 99 11.24 15.97 -10.98
C CYS A 99 11.61 15.11 -12.20
N ALA A 100 12.87 14.69 -12.29
CA ALA A 100 13.45 13.93 -13.40
C ALA A 100 12.87 12.51 -13.57
N TYR A 101 12.27 11.96 -12.52
CA TYR A 101 11.62 10.64 -12.52
C TYR A 101 10.08 10.76 -12.47
N CYS A 102 9.55 11.97 -12.63
CA CYS A 102 8.11 12.19 -12.52
C CYS A 102 7.41 11.45 -13.65
N PHE A 103 6.49 10.53 -13.31
CA PHE A 103 5.65 9.85 -14.30
C PHE A 103 4.73 10.81 -15.08
N GLN A 104 4.68 12.09 -14.70
CA GLN A 104 3.94 13.16 -15.38
C GLN A 104 4.81 14.02 -16.32
N GLU A 105 6.08 13.67 -16.52
CA GLU A 105 6.98 14.39 -17.44
C GLU A 105 6.41 14.38 -18.88
N GLY A 106 6.49 15.52 -19.58
CA GLY A 106 5.95 15.68 -20.94
C GLY A 106 4.43 15.89 -21.04
N CYS A 107 3.68 15.81 -19.93
CA CYS A 107 2.24 16.08 -19.94
C CYS A 107 1.93 17.59 -19.87
N GLN A 108 0.81 18.04 -20.45
CA GLN A 108 0.37 19.44 -20.35
C GLN A 108 -0.07 19.78 -18.92
N GLY A 109 0.42 20.88 -18.36
CA GLY A 109 -0.06 21.40 -17.09
C GLY A 109 -1.46 21.96 -17.30
N ILE A 110 -2.47 21.30 -16.74
CA ILE A 110 -3.86 21.74 -16.80
C ILE A 110 -4.25 22.19 -15.40
N ASP A 111 -4.77 23.41 -15.30
CA ASP A 111 -5.43 23.85 -14.07
C ASP A 111 -6.90 23.48 -14.10
N ILE A 112 -7.46 23.18 -12.93
CA ILE A 112 -8.86 22.75 -12.83
C ILE A 112 -9.80 23.94 -12.97
N ASP A 113 -10.89 23.76 -13.72
CA ASP A 113 -11.96 24.75 -13.85
C ASP A 113 -13.13 24.49 -12.86
N ALA A 114 -13.99 25.50 -12.72
CA ALA A 114 -15.11 25.47 -11.77
C ALA A 114 -16.18 24.42 -12.13
N GLU A 115 -16.37 24.12 -13.42
CA GLU A 115 -17.32 23.11 -13.88
C GLU A 115 -16.85 21.70 -13.49
N THR A 116 -15.55 21.45 -13.59
CA THR A 116 -14.92 20.19 -13.17
C THR A 116 -15.01 20.03 -11.66
N VAL A 117 -14.73 21.07 -10.86
CA VAL A 117 -14.93 21.04 -9.40
C VAL A 117 -16.39 20.72 -9.04
N SER A 118 -17.34 21.37 -9.70
CA SER A 118 -18.77 21.12 -9.52
C SER A 118 -19.16 19.67 -9.86
N SER A 119 -18.57 19.13 -10.93
CA SER A 119 -18.76 17.74 -11.35
C SER A 119 -18.15 16.75 -10.34
N MET A 120 -16.99 17.04 -9.78
CA MET A 120 -16.38 16.23 -8.71
C MET A 120 -17.26 16.17 -7.47
N ILE A 121 -17.80 17.32 -7.03
CA ILE A 121 -18.72 17.38 -5.89
C ILE A 121 -19.97 16.53 -6.15
N ARG A 122 -20.55 16.64 -7.36
CA ARG A 122 -21.71 15.84 -7.76
C ARG A 122 -21.38 14.34 -7.77
N TYR A 123 -20.22 13.96 -8.32
CA TYR A 123 -19.76 12.57 -8.33
C TYR A 123 -19.65 12.02 -6.90
N LEU A 124 -19.00 12.76 -5.98
CA LEU A 124 -18.85 12.34 -4.59
C LEU A 124 -20.21 12.17 -3.89
N LYS A 125 -21.15 13.10 -4.07
CA LYS A 125 -22.51 12.97 -3.53
C LYS A 125 -23.24 11.76 -4.09
N ASN A 126 -23.15 11.53 -5.40
CA ASN A 126 -23.76 10.38 -6.06
C ASN A 126 -23.19 9.05 -5.53
N GLU A 127 -21.87 8.97 -5.30
CA GLU A 127 -21.25 7.78 -4.71
C GLU A 127 -21.70 7.52 -3.27
N ILE A 128 -21.91 8.57 -2.48
CA ILE A 128 -22.47 8.46 -1.12
C ILE A 128 -23.92 7.97 -1.17
N ASP A 129 -24.76 8.57 -2.02
CA ASP A 129 -26.19 8.26 -2.10
C ASP A 129 -26.47 6.87 -2.67
N ARG A 130 -25.70 6.44 -3.67
CA ARG A 130 -25.95 5.16 -4.35
C ARG A 130 -25.56 3.94 -3.51
N ASN A 131 -24.59 4.10 -2.61
CA ASN A 131 -24.07 3.00 -1.81
C ASN A 131 -24.65 3.03 -0.39
N LYS A 132 -25.82 2.39 -0.23
CA LYS A 132 -26.53 2.30 1.07
C LYS A 132 -25.71 1.63 2.18
N ASN A 133 -24.69 0.85 1.83
CA ASN A 133 -23.81 0.18 2.80
C ASN A 133 -22.54 0.97 3.11
N LEU A 134 -22.34 2.14 2.48
CA LEU A 134 -21.17 2.96 2.73
C LEU A 134 -21.15 3.40 4.19
N LYS A 135 -20.06 3.09 4.88
CA LYS A 135 -19.78 3.54 6.25
C LYS A 135 -18.63 4.54 6.28
N HIS A 136 -17.79 4.56 5.27
CA HIS A 136 -16.57 5.36 5.24
C HIS A 136 -16.22 5.84 3.83
N LEU A 137 -16.22 7.14 3.61
CA LEU A 137 -15.59 7.78 2.45
C LEU A 137 -14.19 8.27 2.83
N HIS A 138 -13.18 7.86 2.07
CA HIS A 138 -11.81 8.35 2.21
C HIS A 138 -11.39 9.10 0.95
N ILE A 139 -10.98 10.36 1.11
CA ILE A 139 -10.42 11.15 0.01
C ILE A 139 -8.89 11.17 0.09
N LEU A 140 -8.22 10.92 -1.03
CA LEU A 140 -6.80 11.24 -1.18
C LEU A 140 -6.64 12.47 -2.06
N TRP A 141 -6.17 13.56 -1.48
CA TRP A 141 -5.81 14.77 -2.22
C TRP A 141 -4.50 14.55 -2.97
N PHE A 142 -4.56 14.75 -4.28
CA PHE A 142 -3.47 14.51 -5.21
C PHE A 142 -3.45 15.59 -6.31
N GLY A 143 -2.57 15.43 -7.29
CA GLY A 143 -2.41 16.34 -8.43
C GLY A 143 -0.96 16.41 -8.88
N GLY A 144 -0.58 17.49 -9.55
CA GLY A 144 0.82 17.89 -9.63
C GLY A 144 1.32 18.31 -8.25
N GLU A 145 0.89 19.47 -7.77
CA GLU A 145 1.01 19.87 -6.36
C GLU A 145 -0.37 20.33 -5.82
N PRO A 146 -1.02 19.56 -4.94
CA PRO A 146 -2.38 19.86 -4.53
C PRO A 146 -2.55 21.16 -3.75
N LEU A 147 -1.51 21.63 -3.05
CA LEU A 147 -1.58 22.87 -2.29
C LEU A 147 -1.50 24.14 -3.17
N LEU A 148 -1.23 24.01 -4.47
CA LEU A 148 -1.42 25.12 -5.42
C LEU A 148 -2.89 25.51 -5.56
N ARG A 149 -3.80 24.52 -5.41
CA ARG A 149 -5.25 24.70 -5.47
C ARG A 149 -5.91 24.33 -4.15
N PHE A 150 -5.40 24.91 -3.06
CA PHE A 150 -5.96 24.72 -1.72
C PHE A 150 -7.41 25.23 -1.60
N ASP A 151 -7.80 26.18 -2.45
CA ASP A 151 -9.19 26.61 -2.64
C ASP A 151 -10.12 25.45 -3.00
N VAL A 152 -9.71 24.57 -3.91
CA VAL A 152 -10.49 23.40 -4.34
C VAL A 152 -10.65 22.40 -3.19
N ILE A 153 -9.59 22.17 -2.42
CA ILE A 153 -9.64 21.31 -1.22
C ILE A 153 -10.66 21.85 -0.21
N LYS A 154 -10.64 23.16 0.05
CA LYS A 154 -11.61 23.82 0.94
C LYS A 154 -13.04 23.68 0.44
N GLU A 155 -13.28 24.01 -0.84
CA GLU A 155 -14.61 23.99 -1.44
C GLU A 155 -15.24 22.60 -1.36
N ILE A 156 -14.54 21.58 -1.85
CA ILE A 156 -15.04 20.21 -1.84
C ILE A 156 -15.22 19.72 -0.40
N SER A 157 -14.25 19.95 0.49
CA SER A 157 -14.34 19.49 1.88
C SER A 157 -15.52 20.13 2.64
N ASN A 158 -15.71 21.45 2.50
CA ASN A 158 -16.79 22.17 3.17
C ASN A 158 -18.18 21.71 2.73
N ILE A 159 -18.30 21.13 1.53
CA ILE A 159 -19.56 20.57 1.03
C ILE A 159 -19.71 19.09 1.41
N ILE A 160 -18.65 18.30 1.26
CA ILE A 160 -18.73 16.84 1.37
C ILE A 160 -18.67 16.34 2.83
N ILE A 161 -17.96 17.04 3.73
CA ILE A 161 -17.92 16.70 5.16
C ILE A 161 -19.33 16.72 5.78
N PRO A 162 -20.09 17.84 5.75
CA PRO A 162 -21.43 17.86 6.34
C PRO A 162 -22.41 16.93 5.61
N TYR A 163 -22.22 16.73 4.31
CA TYR A 163 -23.03 15.78 3.53
C TYR A 163 -22.81 14.34 3.99
N CYS A 164 -21.56 13.93 4.22
CA CYS A 164 -21.23 12.63 4.81
C CYS A 164 -21.85 12.48 6.21
N GLU A 165 -21.73 13.51 7.06
CA GLU A 165 -22.28 13.51 8.42
C GLU A 165 -23.80 13.32 8.42
N ASN A 166 -24.53 14.04 7.56
CA ASN A 166 -25.98 13.89 7.39
C ASN A 166 -26.38 12.47 6.96
N LYS A 167 -25.54 11.80 6.15
CA LYS A 167 -25.77 10.44 5.65
C LYS A 167 -25.26 9.35 6.60
N GLY A 168 -24.70 9.70 7.75
CA GLY A 168 -24.10 8.75 8.69
C GLY A 168 -22.85 8.05 8.13
N VAL A 169 -22.15 8.68 7.19
CA VAL A 169 -20.91 8.19 6.58
C VAL A 169 -19.73 8.89 7.24
N LYS A 170 -18.75 8.12 7.70
CA LYS A 170 -17.49 8.69 8.20
C LYS A 170 -16.70 9.30 7.04
N TYR A 171 -16.29 10.55 7.17
CA TYR A 171 -15.34 11.19 6.25
C TYR A 171 -13.93 11.22 6.85
N THR A 172 -12.93 10.94 6.02
CA THR A 172 -11.51 11.18 6.34
C THR A 172 -10.77 11.53 5.05
N SER A 173 -9.64 12.22 5.16
CA SER A 173 -8.78 12.39 3.99
C SER A 173 -7.29 12.38 4.33
N ASN A 174 -6.46 12.18 3.31
CA ASN A 174 -5.01 12.33 3.36
C ASN A 174 -4.56 13.15 2.14
N ILE A 175 -3.33 13.66 2.16
CA ILE A 175 -2.77 14.43 1.04
C ILE A 175 -1.38 13.93 0.66
N VAL A 176 -1.06 13.89 -0.63
CA VAL A 176 0.31 13.72 -1.12
C VAL A 176 0.78 15.05 -1.68
N THR A 177 1.81 15.64 -1.08
CA THR A 177 2.33 16.97 -1.43
C THR A 177 3.85 16.93 -1.46
N ASN A 178 4.48 17.82 -2.22
CA ASN A 178 5.92 18.06 -2.13
C ASN A 178 6.32 18.77 -0.83
N GLY A 179 5.34 19.30 -0.07
CA GLY A 179 5.53 19.91 1.25
C GLY A 179 5.94 21.38 1.21
N TYR A 180 6.21 21.98 0.06
CA TYR A 180 6.73 23.35 -0.06
C TYR A 180 5.75 24.40 0.50
N PHE A 181 4.46 24.22 0.22
CA PHE A 181 3.38 25.11 0.68
C PHE A 181 2.75 24.68 2.02
N MET A 182 3.22 23.59 2.63
CA MET A 182 2.63 23.04 3.85
C MET A 182 3.12 23.79 5.10
N THR A 183 2.83 25.08 5.18
CA THR A 183 3.11 25.88 6.38
C THR A 183 2.30 25.38 7.57
N LYS A 184 2.68 25.79 8.79
CA LYS A 184 1.91 25.49 10.01
C LYS A 184 0.43 25.84 9.87
N ASP A 185 0.11 27.01 9.34
CA ASP A 185 -1.29 27.45 9.16
C ASP A 185 -2.04 26.58 8.16
N ILE A 186 -1.42 26.25 7.02
CA ILE A 186 -2.01 25.32 6.05
C ILE A 186 -2.24 23.94 6.68
N SER A 187 -1.29 23.44 7.46
CA SER A 187 -1.46 22.15 8.16
C SER A 187 -2.61 22.18 9.19
N ASN A 188 -2.81 23.30 9.89
CA ASN A 188 -3.92 23.49 10.82
C ASN A 188 -5.26 23.52 10.09
N GLU A 189 -5.34 24.23 8.96
CA GLU A 189 -6.54 24.26 8.14
C GLU A 189 -6.85 22.89 7.53
N LEU A 190 -5.84 22.18 7.01
CA LEU A 190 -5.98 20.80 6.53
C LEU A 190 -6.57 19.87 7.63
N ASN A 191 -6.10 19.99 8.87
CA ASN A 191 -6.63 19.22 10.00
C ASN A 191 -8.12 19.51 10.26
N LYS A 192 -8.55 20.79 10.18
CA LYS A 192 -9.97 21.18 10.29
C LYS A 192 -10.82 20.55 9.17
N LEU A 193 -10.26 20.45 7.97
CA LEU A 193 -10.86 19.77 6.81
C LEU A 193 -10.72 18.22 6.87
N LYS A 194 -10.41 17.66 8.05
CA LYS A 194 -10.27 16.21 8.30
C LYS A 194 -9.20 15.53 7.46
N VAL A 195 -8.15 16.26 7.07
CA VAL A 195 -6.93 15.68 6.51
C VAL A 195 -6.09 15.15 7.66
N SER A 196 -6.06 13.82 7.81
CA SER A 196 -5.46 13.17 8.98
C SER A 196 -3.95 12.95 8.87
N SER A 197 -3.38 12.99 7.67
CA SER A 197 -1.94 12.90 7.45
C SER A 197 -1.54 13.41 6.07
N ALA A 198 -0.27 13.80 5.93
CA ALA A 198 0.33 14.12 4.65
C ALA A 198 1.46 13.15 4.32
N GLN A 199 1.66 12.86 3.04
CA GLN A 199 2.82 12.16 2.52
C GLN A 199 3.73 13.16 1.81
N ILE A 200 5.00 13.22 2.21
CA ILE A 200 6.03 14.08 1.60
C ILE A 200 7.21 13.23 1.17
N SER A 201 7.74 13.50 -0.01
CA SER A 201 8.85 12.73 -0.59
C SER A 201 10.21 13.42 -0.45
N PHE A 202 11.23 12.63 -0.14
CA PHE A 202 12.65 13.00 -0.24
C PHE A 202 13.42 11.96 -1.05
N ASP A 203 14.52 12.38 -1.68
CA ASP A 203 15.26 11.60 -2.67
C ASP A 203 16.75 11.44 -2.36
N GLY A 204 17.24 12.09 -1.31
CA GLY A 204 18.65 12.18 -0.95
C GLY A 204 18.93 13.42 -0.11
N MET A 205 20.21 13.74 0.09
CA MET A 205 20.62 15.00 0.72
C MET A 205 20.30 16.18 -0.20
N GLU A 206 20.45 17.41 0.30
CA GLU A 206 19.98 18.63 -0.37
C GLU A 206 20.41 18.75 -1.84
N SER A 207 21.67 18.47 -2.16
CA SER A 207 22.18 18.51 -3.54
C SER A 207 21.42 17.55 -4.47
N THR A 208 21.26 16.30 -4.03
CA THR A 208 20.57 15.25 -4.79
C THR A 208 19.06 15.49 -4.86
N TYR A 209 18.44 15.93 -3.76
CA TYR A 209 17.06 16.38 -3.75
C TYR A 209 16.84 17.51 -4.78
N ASN A 210 17.71 18.52 -4.81
CA ASN A 210 17.59 19.65 -5.73
C ASN A 210 17.81 19.22 -7.19
N SER A 211 18.81 18.36 -7.44
CA SER A 211 19.11 17.84 -8.79
C SER A 211 17.96 17.00 -9.36
N LEU A 212 17.44 16.05 -8.56
CA LEU A 212 16.40 15.13 -9.02
C LEU A 212 15.03 15.78 -9.08
N ARG A 213 14.68 16.64 -8.13
CA ARG A 213 13.33 17.21 -8.02
C ARG A 213 13.17 18.57 -8.71
N LYS A 214 14.28 19.27 -8.97
CA LYS A 214 14.34 20.63 -9.52
C LYS A 214 13.30 21.56 -8.87
N PRO A 215 13.33 21.71 -7.53
CA PRO A 215 12.35 22.47 -6.80
C PRO A 215 12.64 23.99 -6.88
N PRO A 216 11.75 24.85 -6.36
CA PRO A 216 12.09 26.25 -6.11
C PRO A 216 13.29 26.37 -5.15
N LYS A 217 13.95 27.53 -5.14
CA LYS A 217 15.08 27.80 -4.26
C LYS A 217 14.73 27.55 -2.78
N ASP A 218 15.69 27.01 -2.03
CA ASP A 218 15.62 26.73 -0.59
C ASP A 218 14.55 25.70 -0.16
N ALA A 219 13.99 24.95 -1.13
CA ALA A 219 12.91 24.02 -0.88
C ALA A 219 13.25 22.90 0.12
N PHE A 220 14.48 22.36 0.09
CA PHE A 220 14.88 21.28 0.99
C PHE A 220 14.73 21.67 2.47
N ILE A 221 15.35 22.79 2.87
CA ILE A 221 15.27 23.31 4.24
C ILE A 221 13.84 23.78 4.58
N ARG A 222 13.17 24.43 3.65
CA ARG A 222 11.78 24.88 3.85
C ARG A 222 10.84 23.71 4.15
N VAL A 223 10.93 22.63 3.36
CA VAL A 223 10.10 21.44 3.55
C VAL A 223 10.40 20.77 4.89
N ILE A 224 11.67 20.68 5.29
CA ILE A 224 12.06 20.18 6.62
C ILE A 224 11.40 21.01 7.75
N ASN A 225 11.45 22.33 7.66
CA ASN A 225 10.82 23.21 8.64
C ASN A 225 9.29 23.04 8.67
N ASN A 226 8.66 22.96 7.50
CA ASN A 226 7.23 22.70 7.37
C ASN A 226 6.82 21.36 8.02
N ILE A 227 7.62 20.30 7.84
CA ILE A 227 7.38 19.00 8.49
C ILE A 227 7.47 19.12 10.01
N LYS A 228 8.46 19.86 10.50
CA LYS A 228 8.66 20.07 11.94
C LYS A 228 7.48 20.81 12.58
N GLU A 229 6.94 21.80 11.89
CA GLU A 229 5.87 22.66 12.39
C GLU A 229 4.45 22.15 12.08
N SER A 230 4.32 21.15 11.20
CA SER A 230 3.05 20.57 10.80
C SER A 230 2.25 20.12 12.02
N SER A 231 0.97 20.45 12.07
CA SER A 231 0.05 19.95 13.10
C SER A 231 -0.39 18.51 12.83
N ILE A 232 -0.40 18.06 11.57
CA ILE A 232 -0.75 16.68 11.18
C ILE A 232 0.49 15.78 11.06
N PRO A 233 0.36 14.46 11.31
CA PRO A 233 1.41 13.47 11.06
C PRO A 233 1.91 13.46 9.60
N ILE A 234 3.23 13.33 9.42
CA ILE A 234 3.86 13.23 8.11
C ILE A 234 4.41 11.83 7.86
N ARG A 235 3.96 11.22 6.76
CA ARG A 235 4.55 10.02 6.16
C ARG A 235 5.64 10.45 5.19
N ILE A 236 6.90 10.29 5.59
CA ILE A 236 8.04 10.68 4.77
C ILE A 236 8.41 9.50 3.86
N ARG A 237 8.14 9.66 2.57
CA ARG A 237 8.49 8.69 1.54
C ARG A 237 9.90 8.94 1.05
N LEU A 238 10.80 8.02 1.34
CA LEU A 238 12.15 8.02 0.82
C LEU A 238 12.15 7.35 -0.55
N ASN A 239 12.16 8.16 -1.60
CA ASN A 239 12.30 7.71 -2.98
C ASN A 239 13.77 7.38 -3.24
N VAL A 240 14.08 6.10 -3.30
CA VAL A 240 15.45 5.61 -3.45
C VAL A 240 15.72 5.35 -4.92
N THR A 241 16.66 6.10 -5.50
CA THR A 241 17.23 5.80 -6.82
C THR A 241 18.47 4.91 -6.66
N ARG A 242 18.83 4.17 -7.71
CA ARG A 242 20.04 3.34 -7.69
C ARG A 242 21.31 4.16 -7.43
N GLU A 243 21.40 5.35 -8.01
CA GLU A 243 22.54 6.25 -7.89
C GLU A 243 22.65 6.91 -6.51
N ALA A 244 21.53 7.36 -5.93
CA ALA A 244 21.53 8.09 -4.64
C ALA A 244 21.33 7.19 -3.41
N GLN A 245 21.38 5.87 -3.57
CA GLN A 245 20.95 4.93 -2.52
C GLN A 245 21.74 5.06 -1.20
N ASP A 246 23.02 5.44 -1.30
CA ASP A 246 23.91 5.56 -0.14
C ASP A 246 23.65 6.85 0.66
N GLU A 247 23.16 7.92 0.01
CA GLU A 247 22.80 9.17 0.70
C GLU A 247 21.59 9.02 1.61
N ILE A 248 20.71 8.05 1.34
CA ILE A 248 19.50 7.83 2.14
C ILE A 248 19.87 7.52 3.60
N PHE A 249 21.00 6.85 3.84
CA PHE A 249 21.49 6.59 5.19
C PHE A 249 21.84 7.87 5.94
N GLU A 250 22.41 8.85 5.24
CA GLU A 250 22.78 10.15 5.80
C GLU A 250 21.53 11.00 6.03
N LEU A 251 20.60 10.99 5.08
CA LEU A 251 19.32 11.68 5.19
C LEU A 251 18.52 11.21 6.41
N VAL A 252 18.44 9.90 6.66
CA VAL A 252 17.75 9.36 7.85
C VAL A 252 18.37 9.92 9.14
N LYS A 253 19.71 9.97 9.22
CA LYS A 253 20.43 10.53 10.38
C LYS A 253 20.19 12.02 10.53
N ASP A 254 20.25 12.78 9.43
CA ASP A 254 20.01 14.22 9.41
C ASP A 254 18.58 14.55 9.88
N LEU A 255 17.56 13.89 9.34
CA LEU A 255 16.16 14.05 9.76
C LEU A 255 15.99 13.75 11.26
N ASN A 256 16.61 12.69 11.76
CA ASN A 256 16.58 12.37 13.19
C ASN A 256 17.25 13.45 14.05
N ASN A 257 18.45 13.91 13.66
CA ASN A 257 19.21 14.93 14.37
C ASN A 257 18.46 16.27 14.44
N ARG A 258 17.72 16.62 13.37
CA ARG A 258 16.83 17.79 13.32
C ARG A 258 15.56 17.65 14.15
N GLY A 259 15.32 16.46 14.71
CA GLY A 259 14.17 16.16 15.56
C GLY A 259 12.90 15.80 14.80
N ILE A 260 12.98 15.54 13.49
CA ILE A 260 11.80 15.26 12.65
C ILE A 260 11.13 13.93 13.04
N LEU A 261 11.93 12.96 13.49
CA LEU A 261 11.48 11.62 13.84
C LEU A 261 11.24 11.43 15.34
N ARG A 262 11.38 12.51 16.12
CA ARG A 262 11.10 12.48 17.56
C ARG A 262 9.60 12.28 17.79
N ASP A 263 9.27 11.58 18.86
CA ASP A 263 7.90 11.31 19.33
C ASP A 263 7.03 10.43 18.41
N LYS A 264 7.63 9.79 17.40
CA LYS A 264 6.94 8.86 16.46
C LYS A 264 5.70 9.47 15.76
N LYS A 265 5.58 10.80 15.77
CA LYS A 265 4.53 11.52 15.03
C LYS A 265 4.72 11.35 13.53
N ASN A 266 5.96 11.49 13.08
CA ASN A 266 6.34 11.32 11.69
C ASN A 266 7.05 9.99 11.53
N TYR A 267 6.95 9.41 10.35
CA TYR A 267 7.63 8.17 10.05
C TYR A 267 8.14 8.06 8.63
N LEU A 268 9.18 7.25 8.48
CA LEU A 268 9.83 7.01 7.21
C LEU A 268 9.32 5.70 6.61
N TYR A 269 9.18 5.68 5.29
CA TYR A 269 9.09 4.42 4.55
C TYR A 269 9.81 4.55 3.21
N LEU A 270 10.33 3.43 2.71
CA LEU A 270 11.14 3.38 1.50
C LEU A 270 10.29 3.07 0.29
N HIS A 271 10.61 3.71 -0.83
CA HIS A 271 10.04 3.40 -2.12
C HIS A 271 11.15 3.39 -3.17
N ARG A 272 11.33 2.27 -3.87
CA ARG A 272 12.25 2.24 -5.02
C ARG A 272 11.68 3.10 -6.14
N VAL A 273 12.49 4.00 -6.69
CA VAL A 273 12.13 4.68 -7.93
C VAL A 273 12.13 3.64 -9.04
N LEU A 274 11.02 3.60 -9.78
CA LEU A 274 10.86 2.74 -10.94
C LEU A 274 11.23 3.51 -12.20
N GLU A 275 11.75 2.79 -13.20
CA GLU A 275 12.07 3.35 -14.51
C GLU A 275 10.77 3.65 -15.28
N TYR A 276 10.13 4.76 -14.94
CA TYR A 276 9.04 5.30 -15.76
C TYR A 276 9.57 6.13 -16.94
N THR A 277 10.85 6.50 -16.87
CA THR A 277 11.58 7.20 -17.93
C THR A 277 12.58 6.23 -18.56
N ASN A 278 13.04 6.53 -19.78
CA ASN A 278 14.09 5.73 -20.45
C ASN A 278 15.47 5.82 -19.76
N ASP A 279 15.57 6.51 -18.62
CA ASP A 279 16.81 6.70 -17.89
C ASP A 279 17.03 5.56 -16.88
N LYS A 280 17.88 4.62 -17.29
CA LYS A 280 18.25 3.44 -16.50
C LYS A 280 19.08 3.74 -15.25
N ARG A 281 19.42 5.00 -14.97
CA ARG A 281 20.21 5.37 -13.76
C ARG A 281 19.38 5.32 -12.48
N TYR A 282 18.06 5.46 -12.59
CA TYR A 282 17.19 5.58 -11.42
C TYR A 282 16.70 4.24 -10.89
N GLY A 283 16.47 3.27 -11.77
CA GLY A 283 15.85 1.99 -11.44
C GLY A 283 16.74 0.99 -10.75
N PHE A 284 16.16 0.28 -9.78
CA PHE A 284 16.71 -0.96 -9.25
C PHE A 284 16.17 -2.15 -10.04
N THR A 285 17.03 -3.14 -10.31
CA THR A 285 16.55 -4.50 -10.52
C THR A 285 15.94 -5.06 -9.23
N ASP A 286 15.09 -6.08 -9.35
CA ASP A 286 14.48 -6.73 -8.18
C ASP A 286 15.52 -7.27 -7.19
N GLY A 287 16.62 -7.85 -7.70
CA GLY A 287 17.71 -8.37 -6.88
C GLY A 287 18.50 -7.27 -6.17
N GLU A 288 18.82 -6.16 -6.84
CA GLU A 288 19.49 -5.02 -6.21
C GLU A 288 18.60 -4.40 -5.12
N TRP A 289 17.30 -4.27 -5.37
CA TRP A 289 16.38 -3.75 -4.39
C TRP A 289 16.33 -4.63 -3.14
N LEU A 290 16.23 -5.95 -3.28
CA LEU A 290 16.24 -6.88 -2.15
C LEU A 290 17.55 -6.80 -1.33
N LYS A 291 18.70 -6.61 -1.99
CA LYS A 291 19.99 -6.38 -1.32
C LYS A 291 20.00 -5.04 -0.57
N TYR A 292 19.48 -3.98 -1.19
CA TYR A 292 19.35 -2.68 -0.53
C TYR A 292 18.46 -2.77 0.71
N ARG A 293 17.34 -3.51 0.61
CA ARG A 293 16.42 -3.67 1.73
C ARG A 293 17.08 -4.28 2.96
N GLU A 294 17.98 -5.25 2.78
CA GLU A 294 18.77 -5.83 3.86
C GLU A 294 19.65 -4.80 4.57
N LYS A 295 20.32 -3.92 3.82
CA LYS A 295 21.17 -2.86 4.39
C LYS A 295 20.37 -1.91 5.29
N MET A 296 19.08 -1.70 4.99
CA MET A 296 18.20 -0.81 5.74
C MET A 296 17.69 -1.40 7.06
N LYS A 297 17.91 -2.70 7.35
CA LYS A 297 17.52 -3.34 8.62
C LYS A 297 18.07 -2.62 9.85
N LYS A 298 19.25 -1.99 9.75
CA LYS A 298 19.88 -1.23 10.85
C LYS A 298 19.19 0.11 11.18
N TYR A 299 18.16 0.51 10.41
CA TYR A 299 17.38 1.73 10.62
C TYR A 299 15.89 1.47 10.89
N LEU A 300 15.53 0.25 11.29
CA LEU A 300 14.13 -0.14 11.48
C LEU A 300 13.42 0.63 12.59
N ASP A 301 14.16 1.15 13.56
CA ASP A 301 13.63 2.05 14.59
C ASP A 301 13.00 3.32 13.99
N TYR A 302 13.41 3.70 12.77
CA TYR A 302 12.91 4.87 12.04
C TYR A 302 11.95 4.53 10.88
N LEU A 303 12.02 3.30 10.35
CA LEU A 303 11.32 2.87 9.12
C LEU A 303 10.01 2.09 9.34
N HIS A 304 9.61 1.84 10.60
CA HIS A 304 8.53 0.93 10.97
C HIS A 304 8.73 -0.49 10.42
N ALA A 305 9.34 -1.36 11.22
CA ALA A 305 9.60 -2.75 10.87
C ALA A 305 8.38 -3.52 10.33
N ASP A 306 7.19 -3.30 10.90
CA ASP A 306 5.97 -3.99 10.50
C ASP A 306 5.48 -3.59 9.09
N GLU A 307 5.65 -2.33 8.69
CA GLU A 307 5.31 -1.87 7.33
C GLU A 307 6.34 -2.39 6.33
N TYR A 308 7.60 -2.47 6.75
CA TYR A 308 8.70 -2.80 5.85
C TYR A 308 8.91 -4.31 5.66
N PHE A 309 8.79 -5.13 6.70
CA PHE A 309 8.98 -6.58 6.68
C PHE A 309 7.70 -7.37 7.03
N GLY A 310 6.53 -6.74 6.96
CA GLY A 310 5.27 -7.39 7.27
C GLY A 310 4.95 -8.60 6.37
N LEU A 311 4.24 -9.57 6.93
CA LEU A 311 3.73 -10.77 6.24
C LEU A 311 2.23 -10.70 5.95
N GLY A 312 1.66 -9.49 5.92
CA GLY A 312 0.22 -9.30 5.85
C GLY A 312 -0.45 -9.99 4.65
N ARG A 313 -1.67 -10.47 4.88
CA ARG A 313 -2.51 -11.04 3.83
C ARG A 313 -3.07 -9.94 2.93
N ILE A 314 -2.83 -10.08 1.64
CA ILE A 314 -3.40 -9.26 0.58
C ILE A 314 -4.61 -9.99 0.03
N ILE A 315 -5.70 -9.28 -0.30
CA ILE A 315 -6.84 -9.81 -1.07
C ILE A 315 -6.93 -9.08 -2.41
N THR A 316 -6.86 -7.75 -2.38
CA THR A 316 -6.74 -6.89 -3.57
C THR A 316 -5.32 -6.32 -3.63
N THR A 317 -4.60 -6.55 -4.72
CA THR A 317 -3.18 -6.17 -4.84
C THR A 317 -2.94 -4.66 -4.94
N CYS A 318 -3.97 -3.90 -5.33
CA CYS A 318 -3.95 -2.45 -5.38
C CYS A 318 -5.24 -1.88 -4.79
N GLU A 319 -5.12 -0.75 -4.07
CA GLU A 319 -6.25 -0.05 -3.44
C GLU A 319 -7.30 0.43 -4.44
N ILE A 320 -6.97 0.50 -5.72
CA ILE A 320 -7.83 1.05 -6.77
C ILE A 320 -8.60 -0.02 -7.56
N MET A 321 -8.32 -1.29 -7.29
CA MET A 321 -9.03 -2.42 -7.91
C MET A 321 -10.49 -2.53 -7.48
N PRO A 322 -10.87 -2.32 -6.20
CA PRO A 322 -12.28 -2.27 -5.82
C PRO A 322 -13.01 -1.27 -6.70
N LYS A 323 -14.06 -1.71 -7.40
CA LYS A 323 -14.59 -0.99 -8.57
C LYS A 323 -15.14 0.41 -8.26
N ARG A 324 -15.47 0.70 -7.00
CA ARG A 324 -15.93 2.01 -6.55
C ARG A 324 -14.79 2.98 -6.22
N ASN A 325 -13.56 2.49 -6.09
CA ASN A 325 -12.40 3.35 -5.88
C ASN A 325 -11.95 3.92 -7.22
N ILE A 326 -11.78 5.23 -7.31
CA ILE A 326 -11.47 5.91 -8.58
C ILE A 326 -10.62 7.15 -8.35
N THR A 327 -9.97 7.64 -9.40
CA THR A 327 -9.26 8.92 -9.43
C THR A 327 -10.05 9.92 -10.28
N LEU A 328 -10.39 11.07 -9.71
CA LEU A 328 -11.00 12.20 -10.41
C LEU A 328 -9.88 13.11 -10.93
N GLY A 329 -9.73 13.21 -12.25
CA GLY A 329 -8.74 14.05 -12.92
C GLY A 329 -9.14 15.52 -12.97
N ALA A 330 -8.16 16.42 -12.92
CA ALA A 330 -8.36 17.86 -13.05
C ALA A 330 -8.81 18.28 -14.48
N ASP A 331 -8.75 17.35 -15.43
CA ASP A 331 -9.17 17.47 -16.83
C ASP A 331 -10.61 16.99 -17.08
N GLY A 332 -11.38 16.69 -16.03
CA GLY A 332 -12.76 16.23 -16.16
C GLY A 332 -12.91 14.73 -16.43
N TYR A 333 -11.82 13.96 -16.48
CA TYR A 333 -11.85 12.51 -16.71
C TYR A 333 -11.74 11.68 -15.44
N LEU A 334 -12.20 10.42 -15.54
CA LEU A 334 -12.04 9.40 -14.51
C LEU A 334 -10.88 8.47 -14.89
N TYR A 335 -10.06 8.13 -13.89
CA TYR A 335 -8.93 7.23 -14.04
C TYR A 335 -8.93 6.16 -12.96
N ARG A 336 -8.47 4.96 -13.31
CA ARG A 336 -8.14 3.94 -12.30
C ARG A 336 -6.87 4.36 -11.57
N CYS A 337 -5.69 4.24 -12.19
CA CYS A 337 -4.44 4.58 -11.52
C CYS A 337 -4.15 6.09 -11.52
N ARG A 338 -3.58 6.60 -10.41
CA ARG A 338 -3.01 7.95 -10.35
C ARG A 338 -1.87 8.17 -11.36
N ASN A 339 -1.20 7.10 -11.79
CA ASN A 339 -0.16 7.16 -12.82
C ASN A 339 -0.72 7.39 -14.24
N HIS A 340 -2.03 7.21 -14.45
CA HIS A 340 -2.68 7.41 -15.75
C HIS A 340 -3.22 8.82 -15.98
N VAL A 341 -3.29 9.65 -14.92
CA VAL A 341 -3.85 10.99 -15.02
C VAL A 341 -3.12 11.80 -16.08
N ARG A 342 -3.82 12.74 -16.76
CA ARG A 342 -3.31 13.58 -17.88
C ARG A 342 -3.16 12.86 -19.21
N SER A 343 -3.45 11.56 -19.26
CA SER A 343 -3.42 10.78 -20.50
C SER A 343 -4.83 10.29 -20.81
N SER A 344 -5.60 11.08 -21.57
CA SER A 344 -7.01 10.78 -21.88
C SER A 344 -7.23 9.40 -22.51
N GLN A 345 -6.23 8.83 -23.19
CA GLN A 345 -6.26 7.45 -23.68
C GLN A 345 -6.43 6.39 -22.57
N TYR A 346 -6.05 6.73 -21.32
CA TYR A 346 -6.22 5.88 -20.15
C TYR A 346 -7.47 6.22 -19.32
N ALA A 347 -8.29 7.17 -19.78
CA ALA A 347 -9.53 7.52 -19.11
C ALA A 347 -10.52 6.36 -19.20
N VAL A 348 -11.26 6.14 -18.11
CA VAL A 348 -12.32 5.13 -18.00
C VAL A 348 -13.72 5.74 -18.04
N GLY A 349 -13.82 7.04 -18.28
CA GLY A 349 -15.07 7.80 -18.32
C GLY A 349 -14.85 9.28 -18.06
N LYS A 350 -15.92 10.06 -18.03
CA LYS A 350 -15.92 11.47 -17.64
C LYS A 350 -16.54 11.62 -16.26
N ILE A 351 -16.10 12.59 -15.46
CA ILE A 351 -16.63 12.81 -14.11
C ILE A 351 -18.13 13.13 -14.16
N ALA A 352 -18.56 13.91 -15.15
CA ALA A 352 -19.96 14.30 -15.33
C ALA A 352 -20.87 13.11 -15.70
N ASP A 353 -20.36 12.15 -16.49
CA ASP A 353 -21.14 11.04 -17.05
C ASP A 353 -21.02 9.76 -16.22
N GLY A 354 -19.92 9.61 -15.48
CA GLY A 354 -19.55 8.40 -14.77
C GLY A 354 -18.60 7.48 -15.56
N ILE A 355 -18.38 6.29 -15.00
CA ILE A 355 -17.49 5.26 -15.56
C ILE A 355 -18.18 4.60 -16.77
N ASP A 356 -17.47 4.49 -17.89
CA ASP A 356 -17.88 3.65 -19.01
C ASP A 356 -17.57 2.18 -18.69
N ALA A 357 -18.62 1.42 -18.39
CA ALA A 357 -18.51 0.00 -18.06
C ALA A 357 -17.99 -0.88 -19.22
N ASN A 358 -18.01 -0.38 -20.46
CA ASN A 358 -17.49 -1.10 -21.62
C ASN A 358 -16.01 -0.84 -21.88
N ASN A 359 -15.43 0.17 -21.22
CA ASN A 359 -14.04 0.54 -21.36
C ASN A 359 -13.10 -0.64 -21.02
N ILE A 360 -12.12 -0.90 -21.89
CA ILE A 360 -11.22 -2.05 -21.73
C ILE A 360 -10.24 -1.88 -20.56
N ILE A 361 -9.85 -0.63 -20.27
CA ILE A 361 -8.95 -0.28 -19.17
C ILE A 361 -9.69 -0.41 -17.84
N GLU A 362 -10.95 -0.01 -17.81
CA GLU A 362 -11.83 -0.29 -16.67
C GLU A 362 -11.82 -1.78 -16.32
N LYS A 363 -12.18 -2.64 -17.30
CA LYS A 363 -12.23 -4.09 -17.14
C LYS A 363 -10.88 -4.71 -16.75
N SER A 364 -9.76 -4.14 -17.21
CA SER A 364 -8.42 -4.65 -16.88
C SER A 364 -8.02 -4.36 -15.43
N TYR A 365 -8.60 -3.35 -14.77
CA TYR A 365 -8.34 -3.06 -13.36
C TYR A 365 -9.29 -3.79 -12.40
N ILE A 366 -10.53 -4.03 -12.80
CA ILE A 366 -11.57 -4.62 -11.94
C ILE A 366 -11.75 -6.13 -12.13
N THR A 367 -10.66 -6.85 -12.37
CA THR A 367 -10.63 -8.31 -12.51
C THR A 367 -9.67 -8.96 -11.54
N SER A 368 -9.90 -10.24 -11.23
CA SER A 368 -8.98 -11.07 -10.47
C SER A 368 -7.59 -11.02 -11.11
N THR A 369 -6.56 -10.79 -10.30
CA THR A 369 -5.17 -10.84 -10.79
C THR A 369 -4.71 -12.27 -10.94
N MET A 370 -5.33 -13.27 -10.31
CA MET A 370 -4.88 -14.67 -10.36
C MET A 370 -4.83 -15.26 -11.77
N ASP A 371 -3.81 -16.09 -12.01
CA ASP A 371 -3.60 -16.92 -13.22
C ASP A 371 -3.37 -18.39 -12.86
N SER A 372 -3.04 -19.22 -13.86
CA SER A 372 -2.77 -20.65 -13.68
C SER A 372 -1.62 -20.94 -12.68
N ASN A 373 -0.59 -20.09 -12.64
CA ASN A 373 0.54 -20.24 -11.71
C ASN A 373 0.13 -20.04 -10.24
N CYS A 374 -0.97 -19.31 -10.00
CA CYS A 374 -1.46 -19.02 -8.66
C CYS A 374 -2.14 -20.23 -8.00
N SER A 375 -2.71 -21.13 -8.78
CA SER A 375 -3.58 -22.22 -8.29
C SER A 375 -2.89 -23.17 -7.31
N ASN A 376 -1.57 -23.30 -7.42
CA ASN A 376 -0.74 -24.16 -6.56
C ASN A 376 0.32 -23.35 -5.78
N CYS A 377 0.10 -22.06 -5.59
CA CYS A 377 1.09 -21.16 -5.00
C CYS A 377 0.80 -20.91 -3.52
N SER A 378 1.62 -21.47 -2.63
CA SER A 378 1.47 -21.34 -1.17
C SER A 378 1.67 -19.91 -0.64
N ILE A 379 2.28 -19.02 -1.42
CA ILE A 379 2.47 -17.60 -1.07
C ILE A 379 1.36 -16.69 -1.62
N LEU A 380 0.35 -17.23 -2.30
CA LEU A 380 -0.72 -16.45 -2.93
C LEU A 380 -1.36 -15.44 -1.96
N PRO A 381 -1.72 -15.78 -0.71
CA PRO A 381 -2.25 -14.82 0.24
C PRO A 381 -1.32 -13.64 0.57
N PHE A 382 0.00 -13.79 0.43
CA PHE A 382 0.96 -12.70 0.66
C PHE A 382 1.07 -11.74 -0.54
N CYS A 383 1.00 -12.24 -1.78
CA CYS A 383 1.12 -11.38 -2.97
C CYS A 383 -0.22 -10.96 -3.57
N GLY A 384 -1.29 -11.67 -3.23
CA GLY A 384 -2.63 -11.54 -3.80
C GLY A 384 -2.73 -11.83 -5.29
N GLY A 385 -1.82 -12.62 -5.84
CA GLY A 385 -1.81 -12.98 -7.26
C GLY A 385 -1.08 -11.98 -8.16
N GLY A 386 -0.44 -10.95 -7.59
CA GLY A 386 0.27 -9.91 -8.35
C GLY A 386 1.05 -8.90 -7.50
N GLY A 387 1.08 -7.65 -7.97
CA GLY A 387 1.76 -6.53 -7.33
C GLY A 387 1.03 -5.22 -7.60
N CYS A 388 1.77 -4.15 -7.89
CA CYS A 388 1.16 -2.93 -8.39
C CYS A 388 0.41 -3.23 -9.70
N ARG A 389 -0.90 -2.96 -9.75
CA ARG A 389 -1.73 -3.32 -10.91
C ARG A 389 -1.29 -2.57 -12.18
N TYR A 390 -0.84 -1.33 -12.03
CA TYR A 390 -0.28 -0.55 -13.14
C TYR A 390 0.95 -1.24 -13.76
N GLU A 391 1.92 -1.62 -12.92
CA GLU A 391 3.14 -2.30 -13.37
C GLU A 391 2.83 -3.68 -13.96
N GLU A 392 1.90 -4.41 -13.36
CA GLU A 392 1.48 -5.73 -13.87
C GLU A 392 0.92 -5.63 -15.30
N LEU A 393 0.12 -4.61 -15.60
CA LEU A 393 -0.45 -4.40 -16.92
C LEU A 393 0.61 -4.00 -17.97
N LEU A 394 1.73 -3.42 -17.54
CA LEU A 394 2.82 -3.01 -18.43
C LEU A 394 3.88 -4.10 -18.63
N TRP A 395 4.28 -4.77 -17.56
CA TRP A 395 5.47 -5.63 -17.52
C TRP A 395 5.18 -7.07 -17.07
N GLY A 396 3.92 -7.38 -16.76
CA GLY A 396 3.52 -8.67 -16.24
C GLY A 396 3.82 -8.83 -14.75
N LYS A 397 3.60 -10.04 -14.24
CA LYS A 397 3.60 -10.29 -12.79
C LYS A 397 5.01 -10.39 -12.19
N PRO A 398 5.28 -9.72 -11.05
CA PRO A 398 6.57 -9.80 -10.38
C PRO A 398 6.68 -11.03 -9.46
N CYS A 399 6.33 -12.22 -9.96
CA CYS A 399 6.25 -13.45 -9.15
C CYS A 399 7.59 -13.80 -8.47
N THR A 400 8.69 -13.71 -9.21
CA THR A 400 10.04 -13.97 -8.69
C THR A 400 10.40 -13.03 -7.56
N TYR A 401 10.17 -11.73 -7.75
CA TYR A 401 10.39 -10.72 -6.72
C TYR A 401 9.50 -10.93 -5.50
N LYS A 402 8.20 -11.17 -5.68
CA LYS A 402 7.26 -11.39 -4.56
C LYS A 402 7.63 -12.62 -3.73
N LYS A 403 8.10 -13.70 -4.37
CA LYS A 403 8.62 -14.89 -3.66
C LYS A 403 9.87 -14.58 -2.83
N ALA A 404 10.82 -13.85 -3.40
CA ALA A 404 12.04 -13.47 -2.69
C ALA A 404 11.76 -12.46 -1.56
N LEU A 405 10.88 -11.49 -1.80
CA LEU A 405 10.36 -10.55 -0.81
C LEU A 405 9.70 -11.28 0.37
N PHE A 406 8.85 -12.27 0.09
CA PHE A 406 8.21 -13.10 1.10
C PHE A 406 9.24 -13.82 1.98
N ARG A 407 10.23 -14.49 1.36
CA ARG A 407 11.30 -15.19 2.10
C ARG A 407 12.06 -14.25 3.03
N GLN A 408 12.47 -13.09 2.51
CA GLN A 408 13.18 -12.08 3.29
C GLN A 408 12.34 -11.55 4.47
N ASN A 409 11.04 -11.36 4.29
CA ASN A 409 10.12 -10.93 5.35
C ASN A 409 9.89 -12.06 6.38
N LEU A 410 9.76 -13.31 5.92
CA LEU A 410 9.56 -14.48 6.78
C LEU A 410 10.78 -14.73 7.66
N GLU A 411 11.98 -14.65 7.08
CA GLU A 411 13.26 -14.67 7.80
C GLU A 411 13.34 -13.63 8.89
N PHE A 412 12.95 -12.40 8.56
CA PHE A 412 12.93 -11.31 9.52
C PHE A 412 11.93 -11.59 10.64
N ALA A 413 10.73 -12.04 10.31
CA ALA A 413 9.70 -12.38 11.29
C ALA A 413 10.17 -13.48 12.23
N ILE A 414 10.74 -14.57 11.73
CA ILE A 414 11.22 -15.69 12.54
C ILE A 414 12.30 -15.23 13.53
N LYS A 415 13.34 -14.52 13.04
CA LYS A 415 14.41 -14.00 13.90
C LYS A 415 13.91 -13.05 15.00
N ASN A 416 12.93 -12.20 14.69
CA ASN A 416 12.37 -11.27 15.67
C ASN A 416 11.35 -11.91 16.62
N HIS A 417 10.62 -12.94 16.18
CA HIS A 417 9.73 -13.70 17.05
C HIS A 417 10.51 -14.58 18.04
N GLU A 418 11.64 -15.16 17.61
CA GLU A 418 12.58 -15.89 18.46
C GLU A 418 13.23 -14.96 19.51
N SER A 419 13.61 -13.73 19.13
CA SER A 419 14.21 -12.76 20.06
C SER A 419 13.21 -12.12 21.02
N ALA A 420 11.92 -12.05 20.65
CA ALA A 420 10.88 -11.44 21.48
C ALA A 420 10.15 -12.41 22.42
N ASN A 421 10.48 -13.72 22.43
CA ASN A 421 9.69 -14.77 23.11
C ASN A 421 8.17 -14.71 22.78
N LYS A 422 7.83 -14.17 21.60
CA LYS A 422 6.44 -13.96 21.14
C LYS A 422 6.05 -14.99 20.11
N ILE A 423 6.45 -16.25 20.30
CA ILE A 423 5.79 -17.31 19.54
C ILE A 423 4.47 -17.54 20.24
N LYS A 424 3.37 -17.00 19.69
CA LYS A 424 2.07 -17.65 19.86
C LYS A 424 2.10 -18.93 19.04
N TYR A 425 2.94 -19.89 19.44
CA TYR A 425 2.59 -21.27 19.20
C TYR A 425 1.27 -21.43 19.92
N HIS A 426 0.25 -21.97 19.28
CA HIS A 426 -0.83 -22.58 20.02
C HIS A 426 -0.27 -23.84 20.73
N SER A 427 0.63 -23.64 21.70
CA SER A 427 1.08 -24.63 22.66
C SER A 427 0.26 -24.47 23.93
N SER A 428 -0.97 -24.95 23.87
CA SER A 428 -1.75 -25.43 25.02
C SER A 428 -2.84 -26.32 24.39
N LEU A 429 -2.77 -27.64 24.47
CA LEU A 429 -2.79 -28.44 25.70
C LEU A 429 -2.02 -29.75 25.51
N LEU A 430 -0.95 -29.96 26.28
CA LEU A 430 -0.68 -31.27 26.88
C LEU A 430 -0.62 -31.04 28.40
N PRO A 431 -1.29 -31.88 29.20
CA PRO A 431 -1.52 -31.61 30.61
C PRO A 431 -0.22 -31.76 31.41
N SER A 432 0.11 -30.73 32.18
CA SER A 432 1.07 -30.83 33.28
C SER A 432 0.44 -31.65 34.42
N LYS A 433 0.80 -32.92 34.52
CA LYS A 433 0.83 -33.81 35.70
C LYS A 433 1.36 -35.16 35.18
N ALA A 434 2.42 -35.78 35.70
CA ALA A 434 2.91 -35.78 37.06
C ALA A 434 4.42 -36.08 37.11
N LEU A 435 5.11 -35.33 37.96
CA LEU A 435 6.18 -35.88 38.79
C LEU A 435 5.51 -36.40 40.06
N LYS A 436 5.41 -37.73 40.17
CA LYS A 436 5.57 -38.54 41.38
C LYS A 436 5.54 -40.00 40.99
#